data_AF-L0NDE9-F1
#
_entry.id   AF-L0NDE9-F1
#
_cell.length_a   1.000
_cell.length_b   1.000
_cell.length_c   1.000
_cell.angle_alpha   90.00
_cell.angle_beta   90.00
_cell.angle_gamma   90.00
#
_symmetry.space_group_name_H-M   'P 1'
#
loop_
_entity.id
_entity.type
_entity.pdbx_description
1 polymer ?
#
loop_
_entity_poly.entity_id
_entity_poly.type
_entity_poly.pdbx_seq_one_letter_code
_entity_poly.pdbx_strand_id
1 'polypeptide(L)' 'MSTTYKTITRELGDENQYYVAEDRVTEEQIKAGDDDGVVCLCLSPDAADTIARLLTNYSRAGGTI' A
#
# COMPACT_ATOMS: atom_id res chain seq x y z
N MET A 1 -6.39 -14.71 9.62
CA MET A 1 -6.84 -13.30 9.64
C MET A 1 -6.81 -12.80 8.20
N SER A 2 -7.84 -12.10 7.72
CA SER A 2 -7.78 -11.49 6.39
C SER A 2 -7.06 -10.16 6.51
N THR A 3 -6.01 -9.96 5.73
CA THR A 3 -5.22 -8.73 5.68
C THR A 3 -5.89 -7.76 4.70
N THR A 4 -6.06 -6.52 5.12
CA THR A 4 -6.54 -5.43 4.25
C THR A 4 -5.36 -4.58 3.81
N TYR A 5 -5.45 -4.03 2.60
CA TYR A 5 -4.43 -3.20 2.00
C TYR A 5 -4.98 -1.80 1.74
N LYS A 6 -4.12 -0.80 1.85
CA LYS A 6 -4.45 0.61 1.63
C LYS A 6 -3.39 1.29 0.79
N THR A 7 -3.76 2.44 0.25
CA THR A 7 -2.84 3.36 -0.40
C THR A 7 -2.35 4.39 0.61
N ILE A 8 -1.04 4.57 0.71
CA ILE A 8 -0.39 5.65 1.45
C ILE A 8 0.23 6.59 0.44
N THR A 9 -0.23 7.84 0.43
CA THR A 9 0.36 8.90 -0.40
C THR A 9 1.43 9.61 0.40
N ARG A 10 2.62 9.76 -0.20
CA ARG A 10 3.72 10.54 0.35
C ARG A 10 4.09 11.65 -0.61
N GLU A 11 4.08 12.88 -0.12
CA GLU A 11 4.53 14.06 -0.87
C GLU A 11 6.07 14.17 -0.76
N LEU A 12 6.75 14.28 -1.90
CA LEU A 12 8.20 14.41 -2.03
C LEU A 12 8.53 15.59 -2.94
N GLY A 13 8.57 16.79 -2.35
CA GLY A 13 8.78 18.02 -3.10
C GLY A 13 7.63 18.25 -4.08
N ASP A 14 7.94 18.23 -5.38
CA ASP A 14 6.96 18.43 -6.46
C ASP A 14 6.31 17.12 -6.95
N GLU A 15 6.69 15.97 -6.40
CA GLU A 15 6.19 14.66 -6.82
C GLU A 15 5.45 13.92 -5.69
N ASN A 16 4.45 13.14 -6.07
CA ASN A 16 3.74 12.24 -5.15
C ASN A 16 4.17 10.80 -5.40
N GLN A 17 4.43 10.09 -4.30
CA GLN A 17 4.66 8.66 -4.30
C GLN A 17 3.44 7.95 -3.68
N TYR A 18 2.98 6.89 -4.33
CA TYR A 18 1.79 6.14 -3.91
C TYR A 18 2.19 4.72 -3.53
N TYR A 19 2.19 4.41 -2.25
CA TYR A 19 2.53 3.10 -1.73
C TYR A 19 1.28 2.26 -1.52
N VAL A 20 1.33 0.99 -1.93
CA VAL A 20 0.34 0.00 -1.52
C VAL A 20 0.95 -0.81 -0.39
N ALA A 21 0.29 -0.79 0.76
CA ALA A 21 0.79 -1.45 1.97
C ALA A 21 -0.36 -2.10 2.76
N GLU A 22 -0.01 -3.00 3.67
CA GLU A 22 -0.96 -3.52 4.66
C GLU A 22 -1.56 -2.39 5.49
N ASP A 23 -2.79 -2.60 5.98
CA ASP A 23 -3.51 -1.58 6.77
C ASP A 23 -2.78 -1.16 8.05
N ARG A 24 -1.92 -2.04 8.59
CA ARG A 24 -1.07 -1.74 9.77
C ARG A 24 0.07 -0.76 9.47
N VAL A 25 0.50 -0.63 8.23
CA VAL A 25 1.67 0.18 7.86
C VAL A 25 1.31 1.66 7.95
N THR A 26 2.23 2.47 8.46
CA THR A 26 2.06 3.93 8.55
C THR A 26 3.01 4.67 7.62
N GLU A 27 2.71 5.93 7.34
CA GLU A 27 3.59 6.76 6.51
C GLU A 27 4.96 6.98 7.18
N GLU A 28 4.99 7.09 8.51
CA GLU A 28 6.21 7.26 9.31
C GLU A 28 7.13 6.04 9.21
N GLN A 29 6.56 4.83 9.16
CA GLN A 29 7.32 3.60 8.98
C GLN A 29 8.04 3.60 7.62
N ILE A 30 7.31 3.94 6.55
CA ILE A 30 7.87 4.08 5.19
C ILE A 30 8.94 5.18 5.15
N LYS A 31 8.72 6.31 5.84
CA LYS A 31 9.71 7.40 5.93
C LYS A 31 10.99 6.97 6.65
N ALA A 32 10.89 6.05 7.61
CA ALA A 32 12.04 5.48 8.31
C ALA A 32 12.80 4.43 7.47
N GLY A 33 12.31 4.09 6.27
CA GLY A 33 12.90 3.04 5.42
C GLY A 33 12.56 1.62 5.89
N ASP A 34 11.54 1.48 6.73
CA ASP A 34 10.98 0.18 7.10
C ASP A 34 9.84 -0.16 6.14
N ASP A 35 10.16 -1.02 5.18
CA ASP A 35 9.24 -1.45 4.13
C ASP A 35 8.48 -2.74 4.50
N ASP A 36 8.52 -3.18 5.76
CA ASP A 36 7.77 -4.37 6.20
C ASP A 36 6.25 -4.16 6.08
N GLY A 37 5.60 -5.01 5.27
CA GLY A 37 4.19 -4.88 4.91
C GLY A 37 3.91 -3.91 3.76
N VAL A 38 4.93 -3.31 3.13
CA VAL A 38 4.80 -2.59 1.86
C VAL A 38 4.83 -3.58 0.71
N VAL A 39 3.84 -3.51 -0.18
CA VAL A 39 3.73 -4.41 -1.33
C VAL A 39 4.41 -3.82 -2.56
N CYS A 40 4.11 -2.56 -2.88
CA CYS A 40 4.70 -1.89 -4.03
C CYS A 40 4.60 -0.36 -3.94
N LEU A 41 5.44 0.30 -4.73
CA LEU A 41 5.39 1.74 -5.01
C LEU A 41 4.84 1.96 -6.42
N CYS A 42 3.91 2.90 -6.56
CA CYS A 42 3.26 3.30 -7.79
C CYS A 42 3.50 4.77 -8.10
N LEU A 43 3.52 5.11 -9.39
CA LEU A 43 3.61 6.49 -9.90
C LEU A 43 2.23 7.15 -10.10
N SER A 44 1.15 6.38 -10.06
CA SER A 44 -0.22 6.87 -10.27
C SER A 44 -1.11 6.47 -9.08
N PRO A 45 -1.96 7.40 -8.58
CA PRO A 45 -2.88 7.11 -7.48
C PRO A 45 -3.94 6.07 -7.87
N ASP A 46 -4.44 6.11 -9.11
CA ASP A 46 -5.47 5.18 -9.60
C ASP A 46 -4.95 3.74 -9.66
N ALA A 47 -3.68 3.57 -10.07
CA ALA A 47 -3.03 2.27 -10.07
C ALA A 47 -2.88 1.72 -8.65
N ALA A 48 -2.42 2.57 -7.71
CA ALA A 48 -2.27 2.18 -6.31
C ALA A 48 -3.61 1.77 -5.67
N ASP A 49 -4.67 2.56 -5.85
CA ASP A 49 -6.02 2.23 -5.34
C ASP A 49 -6.54 0.92 -5.94
N THR A 50 -6.38 0.75 -7.25
CA THR A 50 -6.80 -0.48 -7.94
C THR A 50 -6.11 -1.71 -7.35
N ILE A 51 -4.78 -1.63 -7.15
CA ILE A 51 -4.01 -2.73 -6.55
C ILE A 51 -4.47 -2.98 -5.12
N ALA A 52 -4.56 -1.97 -4.26
CA ALA A 52 -4.99 -2.12 -2.87
C ALA A 52 -6.36 -2.82 -2.74
N ARG A 53 -7.32 -2.45 -3.60
CA ARG A 53 -8.64 -3.08 -3.67
C ARG A 53 -8.58 -4.54 -4.13
N LEU A 54 -7.79 -4.83 -5.16
CA LEU A 54 -7.62 -6.20 -5.65
C LEU A 54 -7.01 -7.10 -4.58
N LEU A 55 -5.94 -6.65 -3.91
CA LEU A 55 -5.28 -7.41 -2.85
C LEU A 55 -6.20 -7.64 -1.64
N THR A 56 -6.97 -6.63 -1.26
CA THR A 56 -7.97 -6.74 -0.19
C THR A 56 -9.04 -7.77 -0.53
N ASN A 57 -9.56 -7.76 -1.75
CA ASN A 57 -10.56 -8.74 -2.19
C ASN A 57 -9.97 -10.16 -2.26
N TYR A 58 -8.74 -10.30 -2.74
CA TYR A 58 -8.03 -11.57 -2.79
C TYR A 58 -7.83 -12.15 -1.38
N SER A 59 -7.35 -11.33 -0.43
CA SER A 59 -7.17 -11.78 0.96
C SER A 59 -8.50 -12.18 1.61
N ARG A 60 -9.58 -11.44 1.35
CA ARG A 60 -10.92 -11.78 1.86
C ARG A 60 -11.44 -13.10 1.32
N ALA A 61 -11.04 -13.49 0.11
CA ALA A 61 -11.34 -14.79 -0.48
C ALA A 61 -10.49 -15.94 0.09
N GLY A 62 -9.62 -15.68 1.08
CA GLY A 62 -8.72 -16.66 1.67
C GLY A 62 -7.36 -16.76 0.99
N GLY A 63 -7.08 -15.86 0.03
CA GLY A 63 -5.77 -15.75 -0.60
C GLY A 63 -4.70 -15.24 0.38
N THR A 64 -3.46 -15.69 0.18
CA THR A 64 -2.27 -15.24 0.92
C THR A 64 -1.26 -14.72 -0.09
N ILE A 65 -0.65 -13.56 0.18
CA ILE A 65 0.39 -12.93 -0.64
C ILE A 65 1.74 -13.31 -0.08
#